data_AF-A0A1J8PK72-F1
#
_entry.id   AF-A0A1J8PK72-F1
#
_cell.length_a   1.000
_cell.length_b   1.000
_cell.length_c   1.000
_cell.angle_alpha   90.00
_cell.angle_beta   90.00
_cell.angle_gamma   90.00
#
_symmetry.space_group_name_H-M   'P 1'
#
loop_
_entity.id
_entity.type
_entity.pdbx_description
1 polymer ?
#
loop_
_entity_poly.entity_id
_entity_poly.type
_entity_poly.pdbx_seq_one_letter_code
_entity_poly.pdbx_strand_id
1 'polypeptide(L)' 'MPDDDVRLLPFVESPVLQRVGIERQCPDEDAPLFEVWRKGRTTSYGRADLQKGNEHNVEEQVVEGIVVKHYN' A
#
# COMPACT_ATOMS: atom_id res chain seq x y z
N MET A 1 -11.89 -12.57 -1.44
CA MET A 1 -11.09 -11.58 -0.70
C MET A 1 -10.52 -12.29 0.51
N PRO A 2 -9.27 -12.00 0.92
CA PRO A 2 -8.78 -12.42 2.23
C PRO A 2 -9.64 -11.80 3.34
N ASP A 3 -9.44 -12.28 4.56
CA ASP A 3 -10.18 -11.85 5.74
C ASP A 3 -9.95 -10.36 6.04
N ASP A 4 -11.04 -9.64 6.32
CA ASP A 4 -11.08 -8.19 6.51
C ASP A 4 -10.35 -7.77 7.80
N ASP A 5 -10.26 -8.67 8.78
CA ASP A 5 -9.59 -8.46 10.09
C ASP A 5 -8.08 -8.73 10.04
N VAL A 6 -7.53 -9.05 8.87
CA VAL A 6 -6.09 -9.30 8.71
C VAL A 6 -5.35 -7.98 8.51
N ARG A 7 -4.32 -7.77 9.33
CA ARG A 7 -3.37 -6.67 9.17
C ARG A 7 -2.43 -6.95 7.99
N LEU A 8 -2.21 -5.96 7.15
CA LEU A 8 -1.36 -6.07 5.95
C LEU A 8 0.14 -6.01 6.28
N LEU A 9 0.62 -7.02 7.00
CA LEU A 9 2.04 -7.17 7.32
C LEU A 9 2.74 -8.13 6.34
N PRO A 10 4.03 -7.88 6.02
CA PRO A 10 4.85 -8.82 5.27
C PRO A 10 4.99 -10.15 6.01
N PHE A 11 4.88 -11.27 5.31
CA PHE A 11 5.10 -12.59 5.89
C PHE A 11 6.61 -12.88 6.05
N VAL A 12 7.19 -12.44 7.16
CA VAL A 12 8.64 -12.48 7.44
C VAL A 12 9.27 -13.88 7.40
N GLU A 13 8.46 -14.92 7.57
CA GLU A 13 8.90 -16.32 7.51
C GLU A 13 9.02 -16.85 6.07
N SER A 14 8.60 -16.07 5.06
CA SER A 14 8.73 -16.45 3.66
C SER A 14 10.21 -16.59 3.26
N PRO A 15 10.65 -17.77 2.76
CA PRO A 15 12.02 -17.97 2.29
C PRO A 15 12.41 -16.99 1.18
N VAL A 16 11.44 -16.54 0.39
CA VAL A 16 11.67 -15.57 -0.69
C VAL A 16 11.94 -14.18 -0.10
N LEU A 17 11.13 -13.73 0.86
CA LEU A 17 11.30 -12.41 1.48
C LEU A 17 12.56 -12.32 2.33
N GLN A 18 12.96 -13.43 2.96
CA GLN A 18 14.27 -13.50 3.65
C GLN A 18 15.44 -13.34 2.68
N ARG A 19 15.32 -13.82 1.44
CA ARG A 19 16.36 -13.70 0.41
C ARG A 19 16.43 -12.32 -0.23
N VAL A 20 15.28 -11.73 -0.58
CA VAL A 20 15.24 -10.46 -1.35
C VAL A 20 15.11 -9.22 -0.46
N GLY A 21 14.81 -9.40 0.82
CA GLY A 21 14.54 -8.31 1.76
C GLY A 21 13.07 -7.85 1.73
N ILE A 22 12.72 -7.04 2.71
CA ILE A 22 11.37 -6.48 2.88
C ILE A 22 11.49 -4.97 2.86
N GLU A 23 10.89 -4.34 1.86
CA GLU A 23 10.71 -2.88 1.82
C GLU A 23 9.38 -2.53 2.47
N ARG A 24 9.45 -1.85 3.61
CA ARG A 24 8.26 -1.41 4.35
C ARG A 24 7.77 -0.08 3.81
N GLN A 25 6.50 -0.04 3.41
CA GLN A 25 5.85 1.18 2.93
C GLN A 25 5.33 2.06 4.09
N CYS A 26 5.09 1.46 5.25
CA CYS A 26 4.72 2.12 6.50
C CYS A 26 5.25 1.30 7.69
N PRO A 27 5.34 1.89 8.90
CA PRO A 27 5.63 1.14 10.12
C PRO A 27 4.62 0.00 10.35
N ASP A 28 5.06 -1.11 10.94
CA ASP A 28 4.22 -2.28 11.19
C ASP A 28 3.01 -1.93 12.11
N GLU A 29 3.17 -0.92 12.99
CA GLU A 29 2.12 -0.40 13.87
C GLU A 29 1.02 0.34 13.11
N ASP A 30 1.38 1.02 12.03
CA ASP A 30 0.48 1.81 11.18
C ASP A 30 -0.11 1.00 10.02
N ALA A 31 0.34 -0.25 9.83
CA ALA A 31 -0.14 -1.11 8.76
C ALA A 31 -1.67 -1.30 8.87
N PRO A 32 -2.45 -0.98 7.82
CA PRO A 32 -3.90 -1.02 7.89
C PRO A 32 -4.42 -2.46 7.90
N LEU A 33 -5.65 -2.61 8.39
CA LEU A 33 -6.44 -3.82 8.16
C LEU A 33 -6.84 -3.92 6.69
N PHE A 34 -7.03 -5.15 6.20
CA PHE A 34 -7.42 -5.39 4.82
C PHE A 34 -8.71 -4.66 4.44
N GLU A 35 -9.68 -4.59 5.36
CA GLU A 35 -10.93 -3.86 5.16
C GLU A 35 -10.70 -2.37 4.88
N VAL A 36 -9.91 -1.71 5.75
CA VAL A 36 -9.61 -0.28 5.69
C VAL A 36 -8.86 0.03 4.40
N TRP A 37 -7.85 -0.79 4.07
CA TRP A 37 -7.08 -0.64 2.84
C TRP A 37 -7.94 -0.75 1.59
N ARG A 38 -8.81 -1.77 1.53
CA ARG A 38 -9.70 -2.00 0.41
C ARG A 38 -10.71 -0.86 0.23
N LYS A 39 -11.33 -0.41 1.32
CA LYS A 39 -12.25 0.73 1.31
C LYS A 39 -11.54 2.00 0.84
N GLY A 40 -10.39 2.33 1.43
CA GLY A 40 -9.59 3.50 1.07
C GLY A 40 -9.21 3.55 -0.40
N ARG A 41 -8.70 2.44 -0.95
CA ARG A 41 -8.38 2.36 -2.39
C ARG A 41 -9.59 2.48 -3.30
N THR A 42 -10.74 1.92 -2.90
CA THR A 42 -11.96 1.96 -3.71
C THR A 42 -12.60 3.35 -3.70
N THR A 43 -12.59 4.04 -2.55
CA THR A 43 -13.18 5.37 -2.41
C THR A 43 -12.30 6.48 -2.97
N SER A 44 -10.97 6.32 -2.93
CA SER A 44 -10.02 7.28 -3.48
C SER A 44 -9.94 7.24 -5.02
N TYR A 45 -10.31 6.12 -5.63
CA TYR A 45 -10.22 5.92 -7.07
C TYR A 45 -11.08 6.93 -7.85
N GLY A 46 -10.42 7.77 -8.66
CA GLY A 46 -11.08 8.83 -9.44
C GLY A 46 -11.58 10.04 -8.63
N ARG A 47 -11.29 10.10 -7.33
CA ARG A 47 -11.70 11.21 -6.44
C ARG A 47 -10.55 11.95 -5.77
N ALA A 48 -9.45 11.28 -5.50
CA ALA A 48 -8.32 11.90 -4.82
C ALA A 48 -7.35 12.53 -5.84
N ASP A 49 -6.89 13.75 -5.52
CA ASP A 49 -5.89 14.47 -6.30
C ASP A 49 -4.59 13.66 -6.33
N LEU A 50 -4.21 13.27 -7.54
CA LEU A 50 -2.96 12.58 -7.81
C LEU A 50 -1.83 13.61 -7.82
N GLN A 51 -0.81 13.40 -6.99
CA GLN A 51 0.36 14.26 -6.98
C GLN A 51 1.37 13.75 -8.00
N LYS A 52 2.06 14.65 -8.70
CA LYS A 52 3.18 14.22 -9.57
C LYS A 52 4.25 13.58 -8.69
N GLY A 53 4.52 12.30 -8.93
CA GLY A 53 5.58 11.57 -8.27
C GLY A 53 6.96 12.05 -8.70
N ASN A 54 7.99 11.61 -7.98
CA ASN A 54 9.38 11.93 -8.30
C ASN A 54 9.88 11.29 -9.61
N GLU A 55 9.14 10.33 -10.17
CA GLU A 55 9.49 9.58 -11.36
C GLU A 55 8.70 10.06 -12.59
N HIS A 56 9.33 10.01 -13.77
CA HIS A 56 8.73 10.53 -15.00
C HIS A 56 7.48 9.72 -15.38
N ASN A 57 6.34 10.39 -15.56
CA ASN A 57 5.01 9.79 -15.81
C ASN A 57 4.45 8.90 -14.67
N VAL A 58 4.94 9.08 -13.44
CA VAL A 58 4.36 8.42 -12.26
C VAL A 58 3.60 9.44 -11.43
N GLU A 59 2.36 9.12 -11.11
CA GLU A 59 1.54 9.86 -10.16
C GLU A 59 1.46 9.11 -8.83
N GLU A 60 1.53 9.81 -7.71
CA GLU A 60 1.52 9.24 -6.37
C GLU A 60 0.28 9.68 -5.60
N GLN A 61 -0.28 8.74 -4.84
CA GLN A 61 -1.40 8.97 -3.93
C GLN A 61 -1.09 8.34 -2.58
N VAL A 62 -1.29 9.06 -1.49
CA VAL A 62 -1.20 8.49 -0.16
C VAL A 62 -2.59 7.99 0.26
N VAL A 63 -2.73 6.69 0.45
CA VAL A 63 -3.95 6.05 0.98
C VAL A 63 -3.60 5.48 2.34
N GLU A 64 -4.21 5.99 3.41
CA GLU A 64 -4.01 5.45 4.79
C GLU A 64 -2.51 5.32 5.16
N GLY A 65 -1.70 6.32 4.81
CA GLY A 65 -0.26 6.35 5.10
C GLY A 65 0.64 5.56 4.13
N ILE A 66 0.07 4.85 3.15
CA ILE A 66 0.82 4.09 2.15
C ILE A 66 0.83 4.85 0.82
N VAL A 67 2.02 5.03 0.26
CA VAL A 67 2.20 5.63 -1.07
C VAL A 67 1.83 4.61 -2.15
N VAL A 68 0.83 4.95 -2.95
CA VAL A 68 0.37 4.19 -4.12
C VAL A 68 0.86 4.92 -5.36
N LYS A 69 1.62 4.21 -6.19
CA LYS A 69 2.07 4.69 -7.50
C LYS A 69 1.07 4.31 -8.59
N HIS A 70 0.72 5.29 -9.41
CA HIS A 70 -0.11 5.19 -10.60
C HIS A 70 0.78 5.44 -11.82
N TYR A 71 0.84 4.47 -12.72
CA TYR A 71 1.58 4.57 -13.98
C TYR A 71 0.58 4.88 -15.09
N ASN A 72 0.77 6.01 -15.78
CA ASN A 72 -0.01 6.43 -16.96
C ASN A 72 0.79 6.24 -18.26
#